data_AF-A0A5N9AWW0-F1
#
_entry.id   AF-A0A5N9AWW0-F1
#
_cell.length_a   1.000
_cell.length_b   1.000
_cell.length_c   1.000
_cell.angle_alpha   90.00
_cell.angle_beta   90.00
_cell.angle_gamma   90.00
#
_symmetry.space_group_name_H-M   'P 1'
#
loop_
_entity.id
_entity.type
_entity.pdbx_description
1 polymer ?
#
loop_
_entity_poly.entity_id
_entity_poly.type
_entity_poly.pdbx_seq_one_letter_code
_entity_poly.pdbx_strand_id
1 'polypeptide(L)' 'MIIVNSCPKCKGTLIVNQTIENEEEIRCVTCGLSTPTTDNFHKLTGREIMLMLTEKSNLIKEKIEAKNFAIN' A
#
# COMPACT_ATOMS: atom_id res chain seq x y z
N MET A 1 15.69 -11.45 -4.72
CA MET A 1 15.12 -10.22 -5.32
C MET A 1 13.64 -10.46 -5.55
N ILE A 2 12.79 -9.80 -4.76
CA ILE A 2 11.33 -9.90 -4.92
C ILE A 2 10.92 -8.79 -5.90
N ILE A 3 10.40 -9.16 -7.08
CA ILE A 3 9.96 -8.20 -8.09
C ILE A 3 8.55 -7.76 -7.71
N VAL A 4 8.41 -6.53 -7.21
CA VAL A 4 7.14 -5.98 -6.75
C VAL A 4 6.59 -5.02 -7.81
N ASN A 5 5.88 -5.55 -8.80
CA ASN A 5 5.16 -4.77 -9.83
C ASN A 5 6.00 -3.84 -10.73
N SER A 6 5.35 -3.28 -11.76
CA SER A 6 5.92 -2.30 -12.69
C SER A 6 5.76 -0.87 -12.16
N CYS A 7 6.76 -0.03 -12.38
CA CYS A 7 6.78 1.36 -11.96
C CYS A 7 5.58 2.13 -12.52
N PRO A 8 4.79 2.85 -11.70
CA PRO A 8 3.62 3.58 -12.19
C PRO A 8 3.99 4.73 -13.13
N LYS A 9 5.18 5.30 -12.98
CA LYS A 9 5.67 6.45 -13.78
C LYS A 9 6.21 6.03 -15.15
N CYS A 10 7.02 4.98 -15.22
CA CYS A 10 7.77 4.62 -16.43
C CYS A 10 7.59 3.17 -16.89
N LYS A 11 6.75 2.38 -16.20
CA LYS A 11 6.55 0.94 -16.42
C LYS A 11 7.81 0.06 -16.27
N GLY A 12 8.96 0.63 -15.90
CA GLY A 12 10.19 -0.09 -15.59
C GLY A 12 10.09 -0.94 -14.31
N THR A 13 11.11 -1.74 -14.06
CA THR A 13 11.13 -2.69 -12.93
C THR A 13 11.27 -1.98 -11.59
N LEU A 14 10.45 -2.39 -10.61
CA LEU A 14 10.61 -1.99 -9.20
C LEU A 14 11.36 -3.09 -8.44
N ILE A 15 12.31 -2.67 -7.61
CA ILE A 15 13.07 -3.53 -6.71
C ILE A 15 12.90 -3.04 -5.27
N VAL A 16 12.99 -3.96 -4.32
CA VAL A 16 13.11 -3.62 -2.90
C VAL A 16 14.58 -3.42 -2.57
N ASN A 17 14.91 -2.28 -1.98
CA ASN A 17 16.24 -1.89 -1.55
C ASN A 17 16.22 -1.58 -0.04
N GLN A 18 17.36 -1.70 0.64
CA GLN A 18 17.51 -1.31 2.03
C GLN A 18 18.34 -0.02 2.10
N THR A 19 17.86 0.97 2.83
CA THR A 19 18.60 2.21 3.09
C THR A 19 19.69 1.98 4.14
N ILE A 20 20.59 2.96 4.30
CA ILE A 20 21.67 2.93 5.30
C ILE A 20 21.10 2.83 6.73
N GLU A 21 19.86 3.27 6.93
CA GLU A 21 19.14 3.26 8.20
C GLU A 21 18.41 1.92 8.45
N ASN A 22 18.65 0.90 7.62
CA ASN A 22 17.96 -0.40 7.60
C ASN A 22 16.46 -0.32 7.30
N GLU A 23 16.00 0.77 6.70
CA GLU A 23 14.62 0.88 6.24
C GLU A 23 14.48 0.26 4.85
N GLU A 24 13.35 -0.40 4.60
CA GLU A 24 13.05 -0.89 3.25
C GLU A 24 12.46 0.26 2.40
N GLU A 25 12.93 0.35 1.16
CA GLU A 25 12.40 1.25 0.13
C GLU A 25 12.09 0.45 -1.15
N ILE A 26 11.05 0.85 -1.88
CA ILE A 26 10.83 0.37 -3.25
C ILE A 26 11.42 1.39 -4.20
N ARG A 27 12.33 0.95 -5.08
CA ARG A 27 13.01 1.79 -6.06
C ARG A 27 12.82 1.30 -7.49
N CYS A 28 12.56 2.21 -8.42
CA CYS A 28 12.58 1.92 -9.85
C CYS A 28 13.98 2.02 -10.42
N VAL A 29 14.44 0.95 -11.09
CA VAL A 29 15.77 0.93 -11.73
C VAL A 29 15.87 1.83 -12.96
N THR A 30 14.73 2.15 -13.60
CA THR A 30 14.69 2.89 -14.86
C THR A 30 14.62 4.39 -14.66
N CYS A 31 13.75 4.87 -13.76
CA CYS A 31 13.52 6.31 -13.56
C CYS A 31 13.94 6.84 -12.19
N GLY A 32 14.47 5.97 -11.32
CA GLY A 32 14.97 6.34 -9.99
C GLY A 32 13.88 6.69 -8.97
N LEU A 33 12.59 6.58 -9.31
CA LEU A 33 11.49 6.78 -8.36
C LEU A 33 11.67 5.84 -7.18
N SER A 34 11.86 6.40 -5.98
CA SER A 34 11.88 5.65 -4.72
C SER A 34 10.71 6.07 -3.84
N THR A 35 10.14 5.10 -3.14
CA THR A 35 9.16 5.33 -2.07
C THR A 35 9.59 4.52 -0.84
N PRO A 36 9.64 5.13 0.35
CA PRO A 36 9.84 4.38 1.57
C PRO A 36 8.69 3.39 1.74
N THR A 37 8.97 2.22 2.31
CA THR A 37 7.94 1.20 2.53
C THR A 37 7.36 1.26 3.95
N THR A 38 7.24 2.47 4.51
CA THR A 38 6.79 2.74 5.88
C THR A 38 5.53 1.98 6.27
N ASP A 39 4.70 1.62 5.30
CA ASP A 39 3.39 1.02 5.55
C ASP A 39 3.38 -0.51 5.38
N ASN A 40 4.54 -1.15 5.09
CA ASN A 40 4.68 -2.58 4.78
C ASN A 40 3.70 -3.14 3.73
N PHE A 41 3.04 -2.25 2.96
CA PHE A 41 1.97 -2.63 2.02
C PHE A 41 2.47 -3.56 0.91
N HIS A 42 3.77 -3.47 0.58
CA HIS A 42 4.45 -4.36 -0.37
C HIS A 42 4.73 -5.77 0.18
N LYS A 43 4.67 -5.95 1.51
CA LYS A 43 4.80 -7.25 2.19
C LYS A 43 3.46 -7.95 2.37
N LEU A 44 2.35 -7.22 2.25
CA LEU A 44 1.02 -7.79 2.37
C LEU A 44 0.72 -8.68 1.16
N THR A 45 0.35 -9.92 1.43
CA THR A 45 -0.24 -10.81 0.44
C THR A 45 -1.57 -10.25 -0.04
N GLY A 46 -2.02 -10.64 -1.24
CA GLY A 46 -3.31 -10.20 -1.78
C GLY A 46 -4.50 -10.49 -0.85
N ARG A 47 -4.40 -11.54 -0.02
CA ARG A 47 -5.39 -11.87 1.01
C ARG A 47 -5.41 -10.86 2.15
N GLU A 48 -4.25 -10.44 2.65
CA GLU A 48 -4.14 -9.47 3.73
C GLU A 48 -4.64 -8.08 3.29
N ILE A 49 -4.33 -7.69 2.05
CA ILE A 49 -4.86 -6.46 1.45
C ILE A 49 -6.40 -6.52 1.39
N MET A 50 -6.97 -7.65 0.96
CA MET A 50 -8.43 -7.82 0.87
C MET A 50 -9.11 -7.72 2.24
N LEU A 51 -8.52 -8.29 3.29
CA LEU A 51 -9.04 -8.21 4.66
C LEU A 51 -9.04 -6.76 5.14
N MET A 52 -7.93 -6.03 4.97
CA MET A 52 -7.85 -4.62 5.36
C MET A 52 -8.86 -3.73 4.61
N LEU A 53 -9.05 -3.97 3.30
CA LEU A 53 -10.04 -3.25 2.51
C LEU A 53 -11.48 -3.55 2.96
N THR A 54 -11.75 -4.81 3.35
CA THR A 54 -13.06 -5.23 3.87
C THR A 54 -13.36 -4.59 5.22
N GLU A 55 -12.40 -4.60 6.15
CA GLU A 55 -12.52 -3.92 7.45
C GLU A 55 -12.76 -2.42 7.26
N LYS A 56 -11.99 -1.77 6.37
CA LYS A 56 -12.19 -0.35 6.06
C LYS A 56 -13.57 -0.08 5.46
N SER A 57 -14.07 -0.96 4.59
CA SER A 57 -15.41 -0.85 4.03
C SER A 57 -16.49 -0.93 5.11
N ASN A 58 -16.35 -1.86 6.05
CA ASN A 58 -17.29 -2.02 7.17
C ASN A 58 -17.29 -0.79 8.08
N LEU A 59 -16.12 -0.27 8.45
CA LEU A 59 -16.01 0.95 9.25
C LEU A 59 -16.64 2.17 8.55
N ILE A 60 -16.56 2.25 7.22
CA ILE A 60 -17.22 3.31 6.45
C ILE A 60 -18.75 3.13 6.51
N LYS A 61 -19.25 1.90 6.34
CA LYS A 61 -20.69 1.61 6.44
C LYS A 61 -21.25 1.98 7.81
N GLU A 62 -20.59 1.55 8.88
CA GLU A 62 -20.98 1.89 10.26
C GLU A 62 -21.03 3.40 10.49
N LYS A 63 -20.05 4.15 9.97
CA LYS A 63 -20.05 5.63 10.05
C LYS A 63 -21.20 6.28 9.28
N ILE A 64 -21.60 5.71 8.15
CA ILE A 64 -22.74 6.21 7.35
C ILE A 64 -24.05 5.93 8.08
N GLU A 65 -24.22 4.71 8.60
CA GLU A 65 -25.41 4.31 9.36
C GLU A 65 -25.57 5.15 10.64
N ALA A 66 -24.48 5.38 11.38
CA ALA A 66 -24.48 6.25 12.55
C ALA A 66 -24.86 7.70 12.23
N LYS A 67 -24.45 8.23 11.06
CA LYS A 67 -24.85 9.57 10.61
C LYS A 67 -26.33 9.65 10.24
N ASN A 68 -26.89 8.60 9.64
CA ASN A 68 -28.31 8.58 9.26
C ASN A 68 -29.23 8.52 10.50
N PHE A 69 -28.78 7.91 11.60
CA PHE A 69 -29.55 7.87 12.85
C PHE A 69 -29.56 9.20 13.62
N ALA A 70 -28.57 10.06 13.41
CA ALA A 70 -28.45 11.36 14.08
C ALA A 70 -29.26 12.50 13.41
N ILE A 71 -29.84 12.24 12.24
CA ILE A 71 -30.61 13.23 11.44
C ILE A 71 -32.14 12.97 11.55
N ASN A 72 -32.56 11.86 12.17
CA ASN A 72 -33.95 11.60 12.57
C ASN A 72 -34.18 11.97 14.04
#